data_AF-A0A0F9FHL5-F1
#
_entry.id   AF-A0A0F9FHL5-F1
#
_cell.length_a   1.000
_cell.length_b   1.000
_cell.length_c   1.000
_cell.angle_alpha   90.00
_cell.angle_beta   90.00
_cell.angle_gamma   90.00
#
_symmetry.space_group_name_H-M   'P 1'
#
loop_
_entity.id
_entity.type
_entity.pdbx_description
1 polymer ?
#
loop_
_entity_poly.entity_id
_entity_poly.type
_entity_poly.pdbx_seq_one_letter_code
_entity_poly.pdbx_strand_id
1 'polypeptide(L)'
;TVLGSIDLDPASCEFAQKTVQAEKYFSEEDDGLGLPWYGRVFLNPPYQMPEIRDSVDKLIDELPNIESAILLTNNNTDTRWFGKLVYHSKLICFTKGRIKFYKTDREKTQPTNGQIFF
;
A
#
# COMPACT_ATOMS: atom_id res chain seq x y z
N THR A 1 6.83 1.78 -15.23
CA THR A 1 6.43 0.93 -14.08
C THR A 1 5.41 -0.09 -14.55
N VAL A 2 5.04 -1.11 -13.75
CA VAL A 2 4.00 -2.11 -14.14
C VAL A 2 2.64 -1.43 -14.36
N LEU A 3 2.31 -0.41 -13.57
CA LEU A 3 1.11 0.42 -13.74
C LEU A 3 1.23 1.47 -14.86
N GLY A 4 2.40 1.65 -15.46
CA GLY A 4 2.70 2.77 -16.37
C GLY A 4 2.95 4.08 -15.61
N SER A 5 1.94 4.59 -14.90
CA SER A 5 1.95 5.73 -13.96
C SER A 5 1.08 5.42 -12.74
N ILE A 6 1.18 6.27 -11.71
CA ILE A 6 0.41 6.15 -10.46
C ILE A 6 -0.49 7.37 -10.37
N ASP A 7 -1.80 7.16 -10.41
CA ASP A 7 -2.77 8.24 -10.32
C ASP A 7 -2.98 8.65 -8.85
N LEU A 8 -2.95 7.68 -7.94
CA LEU A 8 -3.20 7.90 -6.52
C LEU A 8 -2.29 7.06 -5.61
N ASP A 9 -1.70 7.72 -4.61
CA ASP A 9 -1.08 7.10 -3.43
C ASP A 9 -1.77 7.62 -2.15
N PRO A 10 -2.75 6.89 -1.59
CA PRO A 10 -3.64 7.41 -0.56
C PRO A 10 -3.08 7.26 0.87
N ALA A 11 -1.85 6.76 1.03
CA ALA A 11 -1.21 6.59 2.34
C ALA A 11 0.28 6.98 2.25
N SER A 12 0.53 8.27 2.06
CA SER A 12 1.84 8.77 1.65
C SER A 12 2.35 9.94 2.50
N CYS A 13 3.49 10.47 2.08
CA CYS A 13 4.03 11.72 2.60
C CYS A 13 4.97 12.36 1.55
N GLU A 14 5.28 13.65 1.74
CA GLU A 14 6.21 14.42 0.91
C GLU A 14 7.54 13.70 0.64
N PHE A 15 8.07 13.00 1.65
CA PHE A 15 9.32 12.26 1.48
C PHE A 15 9.17 11.06 0.55
N ALA A 16 8.09 10.28 0.70
CA ALA A 16 7.81 9.12 -0.15
C ALA A 16 7.55 9.53 -1.62
N GLN A 17 6.88 10.66 -1.82
CA GLN A 17 6.54 11.15 -3.17
C GLN A 17 7.73 11.58 -4.01
N LYS A 18 8.90 11.83 -3.41
CA LYS A 18 10.16 11.97 -4.16
C LYS A 18 10.53 10.72 -4.97
N THR A 19 9.99 9.56 -4.59
CA THR A 19 10.21 8.28 -5.27
C THR A 19 8.93 7.75 -5.92
N VAL A 20 7.78 7.82 -5.24
CA VAL A 20 6.51 7.28 -5.74
C VAL A 20 5.99 8.09 -6.92
N GLN A 21 6.05 9.42 -6.84
CA GLN A 21 5.63 10.35 -7.90
C GLN A 21 4.20 10.09 -8.41
N ALA A 22 3.26 9.91 -7.50
CA ALA A 22 1.84 9.81 -7.83
C ALA A 22 1.30 11.18 -8.27
N GLU A 23 0.32 11.19 -9.19
CA GLU A 23 -0.34 12.44 -9.61
C GLU A 23 -1.09 13.11 -8.45
N LYS A 24 -1.71 12.29 -7.59
CA LYS A 24 -2.32 12.71 -6.34
C LYS A 24 -1.86 11.81 -5.20
N TYR A 25 -1.69 12.38 -4.01
CA TYR A 25 -1.43 11.61 -2.81
C TYR A 25 -2.15 12.20 -1.61
N PHE A 26 -2.37 11.37 -0.59
CA PHE A 26 -2.89 11.81 0.70
C PHE A 26 -1.82 11.62 1.77
N SER A 27 -1.63 12.67 2.55
CA SER A 27 -0.78 12.67 3.74
C SER A 27 -1.57 12.22 4.96
N GLU A 28 -0.88 12.08 6.10
CA GLU A 28 -1.53 11.83 7.40
C GLU A 28 -2.56 12.90 7.77
N GLU A 29 -2.38 14.15 7.30
CA GLU A 29 -3.27 15.28 7.59
C GLU A 29 -4.58 15.24 6.78
N ASP A 30 -4.61 14.51 5.66
CA ASP A 30 -5.72 14.51 4.71
C ASP A 30 -6.85 13.51 5.04
N ASP A 31 -6.66 12.66 6.07
CA ASP A 31 -7.54 11.51 6.36
C ASP A 31 -7.88 10.69 5.09
N GLY A 32 -6.85 10.09 4.49
CA GLY A 32 -6.95 9.41 3.20
C GLY A 32 -7.99 8.28 3.13
N LEU A 33 -8.39 7.69 4.26
CA LEU A 33 -9.45 6.68 4.33
C LEU A 33 -10.84 7.28 4.08
N GLY A 34 -11.05 8.54 4.42
CA GLY A 34 -12.30 9.29 4.18
C GLY A 34 -12.46 9.80 2.75
N LEU A 35 -11.45 9.65 1.89
CA LEU A 35 -11.41 10.19 0.54
C LEU A 35 -11.65 9.09 -0.52
N PRO A 36 -12.14 9.46 -1.72
CA PRO A 36 -12.38 8.50 -2.81
C PRO A 36 -11.07 8.00 -3.41
N TRP A 37 -10.99 6.70 -3.70
CA TRP A 37 -9.83 6.08 -4.36
C TRP A 37 -10.20 5.67 -5.78
N TYR A 38 -9.34 5.96 -6.76
CA TYR A 38 -9.63 5.75 -8.17
C TYR A 38 -8.37 5.59 -9.03
N GLY A 39 -8.56 5.13 -10.26
CA GLY A 39 -7.48 5.01 -11.24
C GLY A 39 -6.47 3.93 -10.88
N ARG A 40 -5.18 4.19 -11.10
CA ARG A 40 -4.07 3.28 -10.84
C ARG A 40 -3.43 3.60 -9.50
N VAL A 41 -3.70 2.75 -8.51
CA VAL A 41 -3.35 3.00 -7.12
C VAL A 41 -2.06 2.28 -6.74
N PHE A 42 -1.14 2.99 -6.11
CA PHE A 42 -0.06 2.38 -5.34
C PHE A 42 -0.33 2.61 -3.86
N LEU A 43 -0.47 1.53 -3.09
CA LEU A 43 -0.82 1.60 -1.67
C LEU A 43 0.29 0.96 -0.83
N ASN A 44 0.89 1.75 0.05
CA ASN A 44 1.85 1.29 1.06
C ASN A 44 1.45 1.85 2.44
N PRO A 45 0.40 1.30 3.07
CA PRO A 45 -0.21 1.88 4.26
C PRO A 45 0.65 1.61 5.50
N PRO A 46 0.34 2.23 6.65
CA PRO A 46 0.82 1.74 7.93
C PRO A 46 0.40 0.27 8.12
N TYR A 47 1.34 -0.59 8.54
CA TYR A 47 1.09 -2.05 8.68
C TYR A 47 0.55 -2.44 10.05
N GLN A 48 0.39 -1.47 10.95
CA GLN A 48 -0.10 -1.68 12.30
C GLN A 48 -1.63 -1.87 12.28
N MET A 49 -2.14 -2.49 13.34
CA MET A 49 -3.58 -2.55 13.59
C MET A 49 -3.99 -1.30 14.38
N PRO A 50 -5.11 -0.65 14.04
CA PRO A 50 -6.12 -1.08 13.05
C PRO A 50 -5.87 -0.65 11.61
N GLU A 51 -4.85 0.16 11.33
CA GLU A 51 -4.66 0.89 10.07
C GLU A 51 -4.56 -0.02 8.84
N ILE A 52 -3.89 -1.16 8.95
CA ILE A 52 -3.80 -2.14 7.85
C ILE A 52 -5.15 -2.76 7.51
N ARG A 53 -5.97 -3.06 8.53
CA ARG A 53 -7.32 -3.60 8.33
C ARG A 53 -8.17 -2.55 7.61
N ASP A 54 -8.15 -1.33 8.09
CA ASP A 54 -9.00 -0.26 7.56
C ASP A 54 -8.59 0.11 6.12
N SER A 55 -7.29 0.12 5.83
CA SER A 55 -6.77 0.32 4.48
C SER A 55 -7.13 -0.81 3.52
N VAL A 56 -7.09 -2.06 3.97
CA VAL A 56 -7.49 -3.23 3.16
C VAL A 56 -8.98 -3.22 2.88
N ASP A 57 -9.80 -2.94 3.89
CA ASP A 57 -11.26 -2.88 3.74
C ASP A 57 -11.64 -1.74 2.79
N LYS A 58 -11.03 -0.57 2.96
CA LYS A 58 -11.19 0.57 2.05
C LYS A 58 -10.75 0.26 0.61
N LEU A 59 -9.62 -0.42 0.41
CA LEU A 59 -9.17 -0.84 -0.92
C LEU A 59 -10.23 -1.72 -1.61
N ILE A 60 -10.78 -2.69 -0.87
CA ILE A 60 -11.76 -3.64 -1.39
C ILE A 60 -13.07 -2.92 -1.75
N ASP A 61 -13.54 -2.02 -0.90
CA ASP A 61 -14.76 -1.23 -1.14
C ASP A 61 -14.62 -0.33 -2.37
N GLU A 62 -13.41 0.16 -2.67
CA GLU A 62 -13.11 1.04 -3.80
C GLU A 62 -12.69 0.29 -5.09
N LEU A 63 -12.60 -1.04 -5.07
CA LEU A 63 -12.27 -1.83 -6.28
C LEU A 63 -13.12 -1.49 -7.51
N PRO A 64 -14.44 -1.20 -7.40
CA PRO A 64 -15.24 -0.78 -8.56
C PRO A 64 -14.79 0.54 -9.21
N ASN A 65 -14.07 1.41 -8.47
CA ASN A 65 -13.59 2.71 -8.92
C ASN A 65 -12.09 2.69 -9.32
N ILE A 66 -11.39 1.61 -9.01
CA ILE A 66 -9.96 1.41 -9.25
C ILE A 66 -9.75 0.62 -10.54
N GLU A 67 -8.93 1.16 -11.44
CA GLU A 67 -8.54 0.47 -12.68
C GLU A 67 -7.56 -0.67 -12.37
N SER A 68 -6.56 -0.39 -11.54
CA SER A 68 -5.61 -1.37 -11.04
C SER A 68 -4.95 -0.87 -9.75
N ALA A 69 -4.53 -1.80 -8.89
CA ALA A 69 -3.84 -1.47 -7.66
C ALA A 69 -2.62 -2.37 -7.47
N ILE A 70 -1.60 -1.83 -6.82
CA ILE A 70 -0.53 -2.60 -6.19
C ILE A 70 -0.51 -2.24 -4.72
N LEU A 71 -0.66 -3.24 -3.86
CA LEU A 71 -0.58 -3.07 -2.40
C LEU A 71 0.67 -3.77 -1.86
N LEU A 72 1.47 -3.06 -1.07
CA LEU A 72 2.61 -3.61 -0.34
C LEU A 72 2.30 -3.74 1.16
N THR A 73 2.45 -4.95 1.71
CA THR A 73 2.26 -5.21 3.15
C THR A 73 3.31 -6.21 3.68
N ASN A 74 3.29 -6.43 4.99
CA ASN A 74 3.94 -7.61 5.57
C ASN A 74 3.22 -8.92 5.16
N ASN A 75 3.94 -10.04 5.18
CA ASN A 75 3.43 -11.37 4.83
C ASN A 75 2.70 -12.09 5.99
N ASN A 76 1.76 -11.41 6.64
CA ASN A 76 0.99 -11.94 7.79
C ASN A 76 -0.15 -12.88 7.35
N THR A 77 0.21 -14.05 6.82
CA THR A 77 -0.70 -15.03 6.19
C THR A 77 -1.79 -15.56 7.11
N ASP A 78 -1.64 -15.43 8.43
CA ASP A 78 -2.55 -15.87 9.48
C ASP A 78 -3.66 -14.84 9.81
N THR A 79 -3.60 -13.64 9.25
CA THR A 79 -4.55 -12.56 9.57
C THR A 79 -5.75 -12.54 8.62
N ARG A 80 -6.90 -12.06 9.12
CA ARG A 80 -8.12 -11.93 8.31
C ARG A 80 -7.96 -10.98 7.12
N TRP A 81 -7.30 -9.83 7.33
CA TRP A 81 -7.10 -8.85 6.26
C TRP A 81 -6.25 -9.44 5.13
N PHE A 82 -5.24 -10.27 5.46
CA PHE A 82 -4.44 -10.97 4.45
C PHE A 82 -5.30 -11.94 3.64
N GLY A 83 -6.17 -12.71 4.32
CA GLY A 83 -7.12 -13.59 3.64
C GLY A 83 -8.05 -12.86 2.67
N LYS A 84 -8.51 -11.64 3.03
CA LYS A 84 -9.29 -10.79 2.12
C LYS A 84 -8.47 -10.41 0.88
N LEU A 85 -7.22 -9.98 1.05
CA LEU A 85 -6.34 -9.64 -0.08
C LEU A 85 -6.10 -10.83 -0.99
N VAL A 86 -5.83 -12.02 -0.45
CA VAL A 86 -5.69 -13.25 -1.26
C VAL A 86 -6.94 -13.52 -2.09
N TYR A 87 -8.12 -13.30 -1.53
CA TYR A 87 -9.38 -13.53 -2.23
C TYR A 87 -9.64 -12.53 -3.38
N HIS A 88 -9.25 -11.26 -3.20
CA HIS A 88 -9.52 -10.19 -4.17
C HIS A 88 -8.36 -9.95 -5.16
N SER A 89 -7.13 -10.38 -4.85
CA SER A 89 -5.96 -10.15 -5.70
C SER A 89 -5.91 -11.11 -6.88
N LYS A 90 -5.56 -10.56 -8.06
CA LYS A 90 -5.29 -11.35 -9.26
C LYS A 90 -3.90 -11.97 -9.25
N LEU A 91 -2.94 -11.33 -8.58
CA LEU A 91 -1.55 -11.75 -8.50
C LEU A 91 -1.05 -11.55 -7.08
N ILE A 92 -0.14 -12.43 -6.64
CA ILE A 92 0.53 -12.31 -5.36
C ILE A 92 2.01 -12.53 -5.61
N CYS A 93 2.82 -11.53 -5.30
CA CYS A 93 4.24 -11.49 -5.63
C CYS A 93 5.08 -11.43 -4.35
N PHE A 94 5.74 -12.54 -4.03
CA PHE A 94 6.65 -12.64 -2.89
C PHE A 94 7.99 -11.98 -3.20
N THR A 95 8.53 -11.23 -2.23
CA THR A 95 9.88 -10.67 -2.37
C THR A 95 10.96 -11.68 -2.02
N LYS A 96 12.09 -11.62 -2.72
CA LYS A 96 13.31 -12.33 -2.31
C LYS A 96 13.95 -11.56 -1.15
N GLY A 97 13.71 -12.02 0.07
CA GLY A 97 14.19 -11.36 1.29
C GLY A 97 13.30 -10.20 1.73
N ARG A 98 13.74 -9.46 2.75
CA ARG A 98 12.96 -8.40 3.40
C ARG A 98 13.31 -7.02 2.81
N ILE A 99 12.30 -6.22 2.51
CA ILE A 99 12.45 -4.85 2.03
C ILE A 99 12.90 -3.95 3.19
N LYS A 100 14.02 -3.25 3.00
CA LYS A 100 14.48 -2.21 3.93
C LYS A 100 13.81 -0.89 3.56
N PHE A 101 13.03 -0.33 4.47
CA PHE A 101 12.34 0.94 4.27
C PHE A 101 13.29 2.11 4.57
N TYR A 102 13.06 3.22 3.87
CA TYR A 102 13.74 4.48 4.15
C TYR A 102 13.12 5.14 5.36
N LYS A 103 13.97 5.62 6.28
CA LYS A 103 13.59 6.64 7.26
C LYS A 103 13.82 8.04 6.67
N THR A 104 13.23 9.05 7.30
CA THR A 104 13.39 10.47 6.92
C THR A 104 14.85 10.96 7.00
N ASP A 105 15.68 10.33 7.83
CA ASP A 105 17.13 10.54 7.96
C ASP A 105 17.98 9.71 6.95
N ARG A 106 17.33 8.99 6.04
CA ARG A 106 17.92 8.03 5.06
C ARG A 106 18.56 6.79 5.67
N GLU A 107 18.43 6.55 6.97
CA GLU A 107 18.78 5.24 7.51
C GLU A 107 17.82 4.17 6.99
N LYS A 108 18.34 2.96 6.80
CA LYS A 108 17.56 1.80 6.40
C LYS A 108 17.06 1.03 7.62
N THR A 109 15.80 0.62 7.60
CA THR A 109 15.26 -0.24 8.66
C THR A 109 15.86 -1.64 8.62
N GLN A 110 15.80 -2.35 9.75
CA GLN A 110 16.03 -3.79 9.84
C GLN A 110 14.67 -4.49 10.00
N PRO A 111 13.98 -4.82 8.88
CA PRO A 111 12.67 -5.44 8.94
C PRO A 111 12.74 -6.83 9.60
N THR A 112 11.78 -7.12 10.47
CA THR A 112 11.60 -8.44 11.10
C THR A 112 10.70 -9.35 10.27
N ASN A 113 9.79 -8.77 9.48
CA ASN A 113 8.84 -9.48 8.62
C ASN A 113 9.27 -9.45 7.14
N GLY A 114 8.82 -10.46 6.38
CA GLY A 114 8.88 -10.41 4.92
C GLY A 114 7.77 -9.53 4.35
N GLN A 115 7.94 -9.07 3.12
CA GLN A 115 6.96 -8.25 2.43
C GLN A 115 6.38 -9.01 1.24
N ILE A 116 5.21 -8.58 0.82
CA ILE A 116 4.47 -9.18 -0.27
C ILE A 116 3.73 -8.08 -1.04
N PHE A 117 3.66 -8.23 -2.35
CA PHE A 117 2.83 -7.39 -3.21
C PHE A 117 1.57 -8.15 -3.61
N PHE A 118 0.44 -7.44 -3.56
CA PHE A 118 -0.91 -7.90 -3.92
C PHE A 118 -1.47 -7.14 -5.12
#